data_AF-A0A238TE54-F1
#
_entry.id   AF-A0A238TE54-F1
#
_cell.length_a   1.000
_cell.length_b   1.000
_cell.length_c   1.000
_cell.angle_alpha   90.00
_cell.angle_beta   90.00
_cell.angle_gamma   90.00
#
_symmetry.space_group_name_H-M   'P 1'
#
loop_
_entity.id
_entity.type
_entity.pdbx_description
1 polymer ?
#
loop_
_entity_poly.entity_id
_entity_poly.type
_entity_poly.pdbx_seq_one_letter_code
_entity_poly.pdbx_strand_id
1 'polypeptide(L)'
;MLLNHQRLLNHGARYKGNAYISGEGTGIVTVNGKPYACPVIALDRETLETARKVWSDTDGNYVLYNLNPDKEYIVMAIDPQKEYEPPTWDCIKPFVAQSA
;
A
#
# COMPACT_ATOMS: atom_id res chain seq x y z
N MET A 1 -1.81 31.61 5.18
CA MET A 1 -2.30 30.25 4.85
C MET A 1 -2.27 29.44 6.14
N LEU A 2 -3.41 29.26 6.80
CA LEU A 2 -3.50 28.51 8.06
C LEU A 2 -3.42 27.02 7.75
N LEU A 3 -2.44 26.32 8.31
CA LEU A 3 -2.41 24.86 8.29
C LEU A 3 -3.63 24.33 9.05
N ASN A 4 -4.43 23.51 8.40
CA ASN A 4 -5.61 22.91 9.01
C ASN A 4 -5.15 21.83 10.01
N HIS A 5 -4.97 22.21 11.27
CA HIS A 5 -4.41 21.35 12.33
C HIS A 5 -5.23 20.08 12.57
N GLN A 6 -6.54 20.06 12.27
CA GLN A 6 -7.37 18.85 12.32
C GLN A 6 -6.93 17.79 11.31
N ARG A 7 -6.38 18.19 10.16
CA ARG A 7 -5.87 17.29 9.12
C ARG A 7 -4.59 16.57 9.56
N LEU A 8 -3.80 17.18 10.46
CA LEU A 8 -2.60 16.60 11.05
C LEU A 8 -2.92 15.60 12.18
N LEU A 9 -3.99 15.82 12.93
CA LEU A 9 -4.34 14.99 14.09
C LEU A 9 -5.17 13.73 13.74
N ASN A 10 -5.93 13.75 12.65
CA ASN A 10 -6.75 12.61 12.20
C ASN A 10 -6.14 11.75 11.08
N HIS A 11 -4.89 12.04 10.67
CA HIS A 11 -4.24 11.36 9.55
C HIS A 11 -4.24 9.83 9.71
N GLY A 12 -4.04 9.35 10.94
CA GLY A 12 -4.07 7.93 11.27
C GLY A 12 -5.47 7.32 11.26
N ALA A 13 -6.55 8.06 11.49
CA ALA A 13 -7.91 7.48 11.52
C ALA A 13 -8.51 7.33 10.12
N ARG A 14 -8.18 8.26 9.21
CA ARG A 14 -8.75 8.33 7.85
C ARG A 14 -8.53 7.06 7.02
N TYR A 15 -7.37 6.44 7.21
CA TYR A 15 -6.93 5.30 6.40
C TYR A 15 -7.01 3.96 7.13
N LYS A 16 -7.36 3.95 8.41
CA LYS A 16 -7.49 2.71 9.19
C LYS A 16 -8.85 2.06 8.92
N GLY A 17 -8.85 0.74 8.86
CA GLY A 17 -10.03 -0.09 8.62
C GLY A 17 -9.70 -1.57 8.71
N ASN A 18 -10.63 -2.43 8.31
CA ASN A 18 -10.49 -3.89 8.37
C ASN A 18 -10.15 -4.52 7.00
N ALA A 19 -9.61 -3.73 6.08
CA ALA A 19 -9.27 -4.18 4.74
C ALA A 19 -7.75 -4.28 4.53
N TYR A 20 -7.35 -5.05 3.52
CA TYR A 20 -5.95 -5.23 3.13
C TYR A 20 -5.78 -5.28 1.61
N ILE A 21 -4.59 -4.94 1.12
CA ILE A 21 -4.18 -5.19 -0.26
C ILE A 21 -3.02 -6.17 -0.25
N SER A 22 -3.18 -7.21 -1.05
CA SER A 22 -2.13 -8.11 -1.51
C SER A 22 -2.43 -8.39 -3.00
N GLY A 23 -1.41 -8.56 -3.85
CA GLY A 23 -1.60 -9.10 -5.21
C GLY A 23 -2.30 -10.47 -5.17
N GLU A 24 -2.78 -11.01 -6.30
CA GLU A 24 -3.57 -12.27 -6.35
C GLU A 24 -3.01 -13.34 -5.39
N GLY A 25 -3.73 -13.62 -4.29
CA GLY A 25 -3.20 -14.39 -3.16
C GLY A 25 -2.35 -13.55 -2.19
N THR A 26 -1.13 -13.97 -1.88
CA THR A 26 -0.12 -13.16 -1.17
C THR A 26 0.68 -12.40 -2.22
N GLY A 27 0.39 -11.11 -2.41
CA GLY A 27 1.04 -10.30 -3.45
C GLY A 27 2.55 -10.46 -3.49
N ILE A 28 3.08 -10.87 -4.64
CA ILE A 28 4.50 -11.14 -4.84
C ILE A 28 5.12 -10.00 -5.65
N VAL A 29 6.19 -9.41 -5.14
CA VAL A 29 7.09 -8.55 -5.91
C VAL A 29 8.17 -9.41 -6.54
N THR A 30 8.36 -9.26 -7.86
CA THR A 30 9.41 -9.96 -8.59
C THR A 30 10.23 -9.03 -9.47
N VAL A 31 11.53 -9.32 -9.61
CA VAL A 31 12.42 -8.75 -10.62
C VAL A 31 12.94 -9.90 -11.49
N ASN A 32 12.77 -9.79 -12.81
CA ASN A 32 13.16 -10.85 -13.76
C ASN A 32 12.61 -12.24 -13.39
N GLY A 33 11.37 -12.29 -12.88
CA GLY A 33 10.69 -13.53 -12.46
C GLY A 33 11.19 -14.12 -11.13
N LYS A 34 12.09 -13.45 -10.39
CA LYS A 34 12.55 -13.87 -9.07
C LYS A 34 11.96 -13.00 -7.97
N PRO A 35 11.59 -13.57 -6.81
CA PRO A 35 11.21 -12.80 -5.63
C PRO A 35 12.16 -11.64 -5.31
N TYR A 36 11.59 -10.52 -4.87
CA TYR A 36 12.35 -9.32 -4.53
C TYR A 36 11.82 -8.66 -3.26
N ALA A 37 12.72 -8.47 -2.29
CA ALA A 37 12.42 -7.79 -1.04
C ALA A 37 12.60 -6.28 -1.21
N CYS A 38 11.51 -5.52 -1.08
CA CYS A 38 11.53 -4.08 -1.24
C CYS A 38 10.39 -3.39 -0.46
N PRO A 39 10.45 -2.07 -0.27
CA PRO A 39 9.31 -1.32 0.24
C PRO A 39 8.12 -1.40 -0.72
N VAL A 40 6.92 -1.59 -0.18
CA VAL A 40 5.65 -1.47 -0.89
C VAL A 40 4.78 -0.45 -0.16
N ILE A 41 4.18 0.47 -0.90
CA ILE A 41 3.36 1.57 -0.37
C ILE A 41 1.95 1.54 -0.95
N ALA A 42 0.97 1.90 -0.13
CA ALA A 42 -0.36 2.33 -0.55
C ALA A 42 -0.49 3.83 -0.32
N LEU A 43 -0.76 4.57 -1.39
CA LEU A 43 -1.14 5.98 -1.35
C LEU A 43 -2.65 6.07 -1.52
N ASP A 44 -3.30 6.93 -0.73
CA ASP A 44 -4.69 7.31 -1.00
C ASP A 44 -4.79 7.96 -2.38
N ARG A 45 -5.68 7.46 -3.24
CA ARG A 45 -5.74 7.92 -4.63
C ARG A 45 -6.19 9.38 -4.76
N GLU A 46 -7.04 9.86 -3.84
CA GLU A 46 -7.55 11.23 -3.88
C GLU A 46 -6.53 12.25 -3.41
N THR A 47 -5.81 11.96 -2.32
CA THR A 47 -4.93 12.94 -1.67
C THR A 47 -3.45 12.63 -1.82
N LEU A 48 -3.08 11.48 -2.39
CA LEU A 48 -1.70 11.00 -2.55
C LEU A 48 -0.93 10.87 -1.22
N GLU A 49 -1.66 10.87 -0.11
CA GLU A 49 -1.13 10.72 1.23
C GLU A 49 -0.80 9.23 1.46
N THR A 50 0.32 8.93 2.13
CA THR A 50 0.67 7.54 2.44
C THR A 50 -0.29 6.95 3.46
N ALA A 51 -1.11 6.00 3.03
CA ALA A 51 -2.03 5.26 3.88
C ALA A 51 -1.31 4.12 4.62
N ARG A 52 -0.44 3.39 3.91
CA ARG A 52 0.33 2.28 4.47
C ARG A 52 1.66 2.09 3.76
N LYS A 53 2.66 1.62 4.51
CA LYS A 53 3.95 1.17 3.99
C LYS A 53 4.36 -0.11 4.70
N VAL A 54 4.85 -1.08 3.93
CA VAL A 54 5.45 -2.33 4.44
C VAL A 54 6.72 -2.63 3.63
N TRP A 55 7.48 -3.61 4.10
CA TRP A 55 8.48 -4.29 3.28
C TRP A 55 7.88 -5.61 2.80
N SER A 56 8.14 -5.99 1.55
CA SER A 56 7.99 -7.38 1.14
C SER A 56 9.07 -8.24 1.78
N ASP A 57 8.77 -9.52 1.99
CA ASP A 57 9.73 -10.50 2.50
C ASP A 57 10.69 -11.01 1.42
N THR A 58 11.57 -11.94 1.78
CA THR A 58 12.55 -12.54 0.86
C THR A 58 11.92 -13.35 -0.27
N ASP A 59 10.69 -13.80 -0.07
CA ASP A 59 9.87 -14.50 -1.07
C ASP A 59 9.00 -13.52 -1.87
N GLY A 60 9.20 -12.21 -1.66
CA GLY A 60 8.53 -11.13 -2.37
C GLY A 60 7.12 -10.86 -1.87
N ASN A 61 6.63 -11.58 -0.86
CA ASN A 61 5.26 -11.43 -0.38
C ASN A 61 5.09 -10.12 0.39
N TYR A 62 3.96 -9.45 0.21
CA TYR A 62 3.58 -8.28 1.01
C TYR A 62 2.08 -8.27 1.35
N VAL A 63 1.75 -7.61 2.44
CA VAL A 63 0.37 -7.31 2.84
C VAL A 63 0.29 -5.88 3.36
N LEU A 64 -0.43 -5.02 2.63
CA LEU A 64 -0.77 -3.67 3.08
C LEU A 64 -2.07 -3.74 3.87
N TYR A 65 -1.96 -3.88 5.20
CA TYR A 65 -3.10 -4.08 6.09
C TYR A 65 -3.61 -2.80 6.76
N ASN A 66 -4.75 -2.91 7.43
CA ASN A 66 -5.40 -1.83 8.17
C ASN A 66 -5.73 -0.64 7.25
N LEU A 67 -6.33 -0.95 6.11
CA LEU A 67 -6.80 0.00 5.11
C LEU A 67 -8.31 0.23 5.25
N ASN A 68 -8.76 1.41 4.84
CA ASN A 68 -10.16 1.77 4.77
C ASN A 68 -10.80 1.12 3.52
N PRO A 69 -11.82 0.26 3.66
CA PRO A 69 -12.43 -0.45 2.53
C PRO A 69 -13.16 0.44 1.52
N ASP A 70 -13.57 1.63 1.94
CA ASP A 70 -14.34 2.54 1.10
C ASP A 70 -13.46 3.41 0.19
N LYS A 71 -12.13 3.23 0.25
CA LYS A 71 -11.15 4.02 -0.50
C LYS A 71 -10.50 3.22 -1.61
N GLU A 72 -10.01 3.96 -2.61
CA GLU A 72 -9.13 3.45 -3.65
C GLU A 72 -7.70 3.92 -3.39
N TYR A 73 -6.75 3.07 -3.77
CA TYR A 73 -5.34 3.28 -3.51
C TYR A 73 -4.50 3.16 -4.78
N ILE A 74 -3.38 3.87 -4.79
CA ILE A 74 -2.25 3.60 -5.67
C ILE A 74 -1.27 2.73 -4.90
N VAL A 75 -0.94 1.56 -5.44
CA VAL A 75 0.06 0.64 -4.87
C VAL A 75 1.34 0.74 -5.68
N MET A 76 2.46 0.92 -5.00
CA MET A 76 3.77 1.04 -5.65
C MET A 76 4.81 0.21 -4.89
N ALA A 77 5.58 -0.59 -5.63
CA ALA A 77 6.80 -1.19 -5.10
C ALA A 77 7.98 -0.28 -5.42
N ILE A 78 8.80 0.05 -4.42
CA ILE A 78 9.91 0.98 -4.57
C ILE A 78 11.19 0.16 -4.70
N ASP A 79 11.90 0.30 -5.80
CA ASP A 79 13.23 -0.28 -5.92
C ASP A 79 14.25 0.52 -5.08
N PRO A 80 14.83 -0.07 -4.01
CA PRO A 80 15.83 0.61 -3.20
C PRO A 80 17.16 0.81 -3.93
N GLN A 81 17.46 -0.01 -4.94
CA GLN A 81 18.72 0.03 -5.70
C GLN A 81 18.67 1.01 -6.87
N LYS A 82 17.46 1.45 -7.28
CA LYS A 82 17.21 2.40 -8.38
C LYS A 82 17.67 1.88 -9.75
N GLU A 83 17.63 0.58 -9.92
CA GLU A 83 17.96 -0.14 -11.15
C GLU A 83 16.72 -0.34 -12.03
N TYR A 84 15.52 -0.32 -11.45
CA TYR A 84 14.26 -0.63 -12.12
C TYR A 84 13.21 0.46 -11.91
N GLU A 85 12.34 0.63 -12.91
CA GLU A 85 11.15 1.45 -12.75
C GLU A 85 10.20 0.81 -11.72
N PRO A 86 9.69 1.59 -10.75
CA PRO A 86 8.82 1.05 -9.71
C PRO A 86 7.48 0.62 -10.30
N PRO A 87 7.09 -0.67 -10.21
CA PRO A 87 5.78 -1.09 -10.68
C PRO A 87 4.71 -0.44 -9.82
N THR A 88 3.71 0.13 -10.48
CA THR A 88 2.65 0.92 -9.87
C THR A 88 1.30 0.51 -10.42
N TRP A 89 0.33 0.31 -9.55
CA TRP A 89 -1.04 -0.02 -9.90
C TRP A 89 -1.99 1.01 -9.31
N ASP A 90 -2.81 1.63 -10.16
CA ASP A 90 -3.84 2.61 -9.77
C ASP A 90 -5.21 1.93 -9.57
N CYS A 91 -6.14 2.64 -8.92
CA CYS A 91 -7.54 2.22 -8.70
C CYS A 91 -7.69 0.93 -7.90
N ILE A 92 -6.78 0.64 -6.97
CA ILE A 92 -6.82 -0.60 -6.20
C ILE A 92 -7.78 -0.47 -5.02
N LYS A 93 -8.78 -1.36 -4.98
CA LYS A 93 -9.65 -1.53 -3.81
C LYS A 93 -9.11 -2.62 -2.90
N PRO A 94 -9.06 -2.39 -1.57
CA PRO A 94 -8.62 -3.40 -0.64
C PRO A 94 -9.70 -4.48 -0.43
N PHE A 95 -9.28 -5.70 -0.12
CA PHE A 95 -10.16 -6.78 0.28
C PHE A 95 -10.55 -6.62 1.75
N VAL A 96 -11.84 -6.72 2.05
CA VAL A 96 -12.32 -6.76 3.44
C VAL A 96 -12.02 -8.15 3.99
N ALA A 97 -11.29 -8.23 5.10
CA ALA A 97 -11.13 -9.49 5.81
C ALA A 97 -12.51 -9.95 6.30
N GLN A 98 -13.02 -11.07 5.79
CA GLN A 98 -14.24 -11.67 6.34
C GLN A 98 -13.90 -12.19 7.74
N SER A 99 -14.70 -11.78 8.73
CA SER A 99 -14.66 -12.38 10.07
C SER A 99 -15.01 -13.86 9.93
N ALA A 100 -14.07 -14.74 10.27
CA ALA A 100 -14.33 -16.16 10.44
C ALA A 100 -15.23 -16.40 11.66
#